data_AF-A0A2T0IG35-F1
#
_entry.id   AF-A0A2T0IG35-F1
#
_cell.length_a   1.000
_cell.length_b   1.000
_cell.length_c   1.000
_cell.angle_alpha   90.00
_cell.angle_beta   90.00
_cell.angle_gamma   90.00
#
_symmetry.space_group_name_H-M   'P 1'
#
loop_
_entity.id
_entity.type
_entity.pdbx_description
1 polymer ?
#
loop_
_entity_poly.entity_id
_entity_poly.type
_entity_poly.pdbx_seq_one_letter_code
_entity_poly.pdbx_strand_id
1 'polypeptide(L)' 'MPEDASPERERPTMASHRLDLPSRCDICGNARSTRKHQVCSRIRQQTKTAEWAAFMAEREAAKQNKPRRYAH' A
#
# COMPACT_ATOMS: atom_id res chain seq x y z
N MET A 1 -18.60 24.00 18.16
CA MET A 1 -17.24 23.42 18.13
C MET A 1 -17.12 22.71 16.80
N PRO A 2 -16.19 23.10 15.92
CA PRO A 2 -16.29 22.81 14.50
C PRO A 2 -16.11 21.32 14.23
N GLU A 3 -16.96 20.83 13.33
CA GLU A 3 -17.05 19.47 12.84
C GLU A 3 -15.74 19.07 12.14
N ASP A 4 -15.18 17.96 12.60
CA ASP A 4 -13.91 17.38 12.17
C ASP A 4 -14.06 16.85 10.73
N ALA A 5 -13.79 17.72 9.76
CA ALA A 5 -13.69 17.37 8.35
C ALA A 5 -12.51 16.41 8.13
N SER A 6 -12.76 15.12 8.39
CA SER A 6 -11.81 14.05 8.08
C SER A 6 -11.59 14.02 6.57
N PRO A 7 -10.34 14.21 6.07
CA PRO A 7 -10.06 14.13 4.65
C PRO A 7 -10.42 12.73 4.16
N GLU A 8 -11.13 12.65 3.03
CA GLU A 8 -11.46 11.41 2.33
C GLU A 8 -10.16 10.61 2.13
N ARG A 9 -9.92 9.61 2.99
CA ARG A 9 -8.66 8.87 3.02
C ARG A 9 -8.59 7.99 1.78
N GLU A 10 -7.86 8.44 0.77
CA GLU A 10 -7.60 7.70 -0.48
C GLU A 10 -6.94 6.33 -0.25
N ARG A 11 -6.30 6.15 0.90
CA ARG A 11 -5.61 4.91 1.26
C ARG A 11 -6.34 4.25 2.43
N PRO A 12 -6.75 2.98 2.30
CA PRO A 12 -7.37 2.25 3.39
C PRO A 12 -6.45 2.25 4.63
N THR A 13 -7.05 2.25 5.82
CA THR A 13 -6.32 2.14 7.07
C THR A 13 -5.43 0.90 7.05
N MET A 14 -4.12 1.09 7.24
CA MET A 14 -3.20 -0.03 7.38
C MET A 14 -3.71 -0.95 8.50
N ALA A 15 -3.73 -2.26 8.25
CA ALA A 15 -4.23 -3.25 9.19
C ALA A 15 -3.65 -3.03 10.59
N SER A 16 -4.53 -2.76 11.56
CA SER A 16 -4.20 -2.49 12.97
C SER A 16 -3.93 -3.76 13.77
N HIS A 17 -4.22 -4.94 13.20
CA HIS A 17 -3.88 -6.22 13.81
C HIS A 17 -2.41 -6.57 13.58
N ARG A 18 -1.73 -7.07 14.61
CA ARG A 18 -0.37 -7.62 14.49
C ARG A 18 -0.46 -8.81 13.52
N LEU A 19 0.06 -8.65 12.31
CA LEU A 19 0.49 -9.82 11.54
C LEU A 19 1.64 -10.43 12.34
N ASP A 20 1.62 -11.74 12.57
CA ASP A 20 2.79 -12.49 13.05
C ASP A 20 3.93 -12.25 12.07
N LEU A 21 4.70 -11.19 12.31
CA LEU A 21 5.79 -10.78 11.45
C LEU A 21 6.89 -11.83 11.66
N PRO A 22 7.38 -12.47 10.58
CA PRO A 22 8.44 -13.46 10.69
C PRO A 22 9.63 -12.89 11.45
N SER A 23 10.18 -13.66 12.39
CA SER A 23 11.35 -13.25 13.17
C SER A 23 12.57 -12.97 12.28
N ARG A 24 12.58 -13.52 11.05
CA ARG A 24 13.56 -13.23 10.00
C ARG A 24 13.04 -12.19 9.00
N CYS A 25 13.95 -11.38 8.49
CA CYS A 25 13.72 -10.50 7.37
C CYS A 25 13.69 -11.33 6.08
N ASP A 26 12.61 -11.22 5.32
CA ASP A 26 12.42 -11.79 3.97
C ASP A 26 13.43 -11.29 2.92
N ILE A 27 13.99 -10.09 3.10
CA ILE A 27 14.95 -9.51 2.14
C ILE A 27 16.38 -9.99 2.40
N CYS A 28 16.82 -9.98 3.65
CA CYS A 28 18.22 -10.24 4.00
C CYS A 28 18.44 -11.53 4.80
N GLY A 29 17.37 -12.27 5.13
CA GLY A 29 17.45 -13.52 5.89
C GLY A 29 17.93 -13.39 7.34
N ASN A 30 18.26 -12.19 7.81
CA ASN A 30 18.72 -11.96 9.18
C ASN A 30 17.54 -11.80 10.14
N ALA A 31 17.79 -12.01 11.44
CA ALA A 31 16.78 -11.75 12.47
C ALA A 31 16.40 -10.26 12.46
N ARG A 32 15.09 -9.95 12.45
CA ARG A 32 14.54 -8.58 12.45
C ARG A 32 14.96 -7.75 13.66
N SER A 33 15.36 -8.41 14.75
CA SER A 33 15.91 -7.78 15.95
C SER A 33 17.26 -7.08 15.70
N THR A 34 17.97 -7.42 14.62
CA THR A 34 19.22 -6.74 14.28
C THR A 34 18.97 -5.32 13.76
N ARG A 35 19.82 -4.35 14.11
CA ARG A 35 19.62 -2.92 13.80
C ARG A 35 19.92 -2.54 12.33
N LYS A 36 20.14 -3.50 11.42
CA LYS A 36 20.66 -3.25 10.05
C LYS A 36 19.59 -3.22 8.95
N HIS A 37 18.32 -3.01 9.28
CA HIS A 37 17.20 -3.12 8.32
C HIS A 37 16.79 -1.84 7.60
N GLN A 38 17.56 -0.75 7.68
CA GLN A 38 17.20 0.50 6.99
C GLN A 38 17.05 0.32 5.48
N VAL A 39 18.00 -0.39 4.85
CA VAL A 39 17.96 -0.68 3.40
C VAL A 39 16.80 -1.60 3.06
N CYS A 40 16.60 -2.68 3.83
CA CYS A 40 15.49 -3.61 3.61
C CYS A 40 14.12 -2.93 3.79
N SER A 41 14.00 -1.99 4.72
CA SER A 41 12.78 -1.19 4.90
C SER A 41 12.52 -0.32 3.68
N ARG A 42 13.55 0.33 3.13
CA ARG A 42 13.44 1.14 1.91
C ARG A 42 12.98 0.32 0.71
N ILE A 43 13.54 -0.88 0.51
CA ILE A 43 13.13 -1.80 -0.58
C ILE A 43 11.66 -2.22 -0.41
N ARG A 44 11.22 -2.52 0.82
CA ARG A 44 9.81 -2.80 1.13
C ARG A 44 8.87 -1.63 0.80
N GLN A 45 9.30 -0.41 1.08
CA GLN A 45 8.50 0.76 0.76
C GLN A 45 8.40 0.95 -0.75
N GLN A 46 9.51 0.78 -1.48
CA GLN A 46 9.55 0.90 -2.94
C GLN A 46 8.67 -0.15 -3.64
N THR A 47 8.73 -1.41 -3.20
CA THR A 47 7.88 -2.49 -3.72
C THR A 47 6.40 -2.20 -3.49
N LYS A 48 6.00 -1.81 -2.27
CA LYS A 48 4.61 -1.38 -2.00
C LYS A 48 4.17 -0.20 -2.85
N THR A 49 5.05 0.77 -3.12
CA THR A 49 4.71 1.90 -3.99
C THR A 49 4.53 1.47 -5.44
N ALA A 50 5.34 0.53 -5.92
CA ALA A 50 5.20 -0.03 -7.27
C ALA A 50 3.91 -0.86 -7.41
N GLU A 51 3.61 -1.70 -6.42
CA GLU A 51 2.34 -2.45 -6.35
C GLU A 51 1.13 -1.50 -6.36
N TRP A 52 1.21 -0.40 -5.59
CA TRP A 52 0.15 0.60 -5.58
C TRP A 52 -0.01 1.33 -6.92
N ALA A 53 1.10 1.66 -7.58
CA ALA A 53 1.08 2.28 -8.90
C ALA A 53 0.47 1.34 -9.96
N ALA A 54 0.80 0.05 -9.93
CA ALA A 54 0.21 -0.96 -10.80
C ALA A 54 -1.30 -1.09 -10.59
N PHE A 55 -1.74 -1.17 -9.32
CA PHE A 55 -3.17 -1.22 -8.99
C PHE A 55 -3.94 0.01 -9.50
N MET A 56 -3.36 1.20 -9.36
CA MET A 56 -3.98 2.42 -9.87
C MET A 56 -4.04 2.43 -11.41
N ALA A 57 -2.98 1.96 -12.10
CA ALA A 57 -2.97 1.84 -13.55
C ALA A 57 -4.02 0.83 -14.05
N GLU A 58 -4.17 -0.32 -13.40
CA GLU A 58 -5.23 -1.29 -13.71
C GLU A 58 -6.62 -0.69 -13.51
N ARG A 59 -6.80 0.08 -12.42
CA ARG A 59 -8.06 0.75 -12.12
C ARG A 59 -8.38 1.86 -13.12
N GLU A 60 -7.38 2.58 -13.62
CA GLU A 60 -7.52 3.55 -14.71
C GLU A 60 -7.83 2.87 -16.04
N ALA A 61 -7.14 1.78 -16.38
CA ALA A 61 -7.44 0.98 -17.56
C ALA A 61 -8.87 0.42 -17.52
N ALA A 62 -9.33 -0.03 -16.36
CA ALA A 62 -10.71 -0.47 -16.15
C ALA A 62 -11.72 0.67 -16.30
N LYS A 63 -11.38 1.90 -15.91
CA LYS A 63 -12.22 3.09 -16.16
C LYS A 63 -12.27 3.44 -17.65
N GLN A 64 -11.15 3.38 -18.36
CA GLN A 64 -11.05 3.68 -19.80
C GLN A 64 -11.81 2.64 -20.64
N ASN A 65 -11.74 1.37 -20.26
CA ASN A 65 -12.43 0.28 -20.95
C ASN A 65 -13.90 0.11 -20.50
N LYS A 66 -14.41 0.97 -19.61
CA LYS A 66 -15.83 0.92 -19.24
C LYS A 66 -16.63 1.70 -20.29
N PRO A 67 -17.44 1.05 -21.15
CA PRO A 67 -18.32 1.78 -22.05
C PRO A 67 -19.21 2.70 -21.23
N ARG A 68 -19.26 3.98 -21.61
CA ARG A 68 -20.09 4.99 -20.94
C ARG A 68 -21.53 4.48 -20.95
N ARG A 69 -22.01 4.04 -19.77
CA ARG A 69 -23.36 3.47 -19.60
C ARG A 69 -24.51 4.48 -19.75
N TYR A 70 -24.22 5.71 -20.15
CA TYR A 70 -25.23 6.73 -20.40
C TYR A 70 -24.92 7.41 -21.75
N ALA A 71 -25.44 6.79 -22.80
CA ALA A 71 -25.86 7.46 -24.02
C ALA A 71 -27.38 7.40 -24.02
N HIS A 72 -28.02 8.44 -23.48
CA HIS A 72 -29.43 8.74 -23.66
C HIS A 72 -29.58 10.27 -23.64
#